data_AF-Q495M3-F1
#
_entry.id   AF-Q495M3-F1
#
_cell.length_a   1.000
_cell.length_b   1.000
_cell.length_c   1.000
_cell.angle_alpha   90.00
_cell.angle_beta   90.00
_cell.angle_gamma   90.00
#
_symmetry.space_group_name_H-M   'P 1'
#
loop_
_entity.id
_entity.type
_entity.pdbx_description
1 polymer ?
#
loop_
_entity_poly.entity_id
_entity_poly.type
_entity_poly.pdbx_seq_one_letter_code
_entity_poly.pdbx_strand_id
1 'polypeptide(L)'
;MSVTKSTEGPQGAVAIKLDLMSPPESAKKLENKDSTFLDESPSESAGLKKTKGITVFQALIHLVKGNMGTGILGLPLAVKNAGILMGPLSLLVMGFIACHCMHILVKCAQRFCKRLNKPFMDYGDTVMHGLEANPNAWLQNHAHWGRHIVSFFLIITQLGFCCVYIVFLADNLKQVVEAVNSTTNNCYSNETVILTPTMDSRLYMLSFLPFLVLLVLIRNLRILTIFSMLANISMLVSLVIIIQYITQEIPDPSRLPLVASWKTYPLFFGTAIFSFESIGVVLPLENKMKNARHFPAILSLGMSIVTSLYIGMAALGYLRFGDDIKASISLNLPNCWLYQSVKLLYIAGILCTYALQFYVPAEIIIPFAISRVSTRWALPLDLSIRLVMVCLTCLLAILIPRLDLVISLVGSVSGTALALIIPPLLEVTTFYSEGMSPLTIFKDALISILGFVGFVVGTYQALDELLKSEDSHPFSNSTTFVR
;
A
#
# COMPACT_ATOMS: atom_id res chain seq x y z
N MET A 1 -11.69 70.01 31.39
CA MET A 1 -10.57 70.49 30.55
C MET A 1 -9.79 69.29 30.02
N SER A 2 -10.01 68.92 28.77
CA SER A 2 -8.92 68.69 27.81
C SER A 2 -9.56 68.56 26.43
N VAL A 3 -9.00 69.32 25.50
CA VAL A 3 -9.53 69.68 24.19
C VAL A 3 -8.78 68.85 23.14
N THR A 4 -9.55 68.51 22.10
CA THR A 4 -9.19 68.00 20.75
C THR A 4 -7.71 67.79 20.39
N LYS A 5 -7.46 66.67 19.70
CA LYS A 5 -6.79 66.69 18.39
C LYS A 5 -7.05 65.40 17.59
N SER A 6 -7.73 65.59 16.47
CA SER A 6 -7.75 64.72 15.31
C SER A 6 -6.46 64.92 14.49
N THR A 7 -5.79 63.83 14.14
CA THR A 7 -4.81 63.79 13.03
C THR A 7 -4.91 62.45 12.31
N GLU A 8 -4.86 62.58 10.99
CA GLU A 8 -5.10 61.65 9.88
C GLU A 8 -4.23 60.38 9.85
N GLY A 9 -4.80 59.32 9.22
CA GLY A 9 -4.16 58.39 8.27
C GLY A 9 -3.05 57.44 8.80
N PRO A 10 -3.12 56.13 8.48
CA PRO A 10 -2.97 55.71 7.09
C PRO A 10 -3.92 54.59 6.63
N GLN A 11 -4.14 54.57 5.32
CA GLN A 11 -4.85 53.54 4.55
C GLN A 11 -4.22 52.15 4.76
N GLY A 12 -5.04 51.13 5.05
CA GLY A 12 -4.61 49.74 5.14
C GLY A 12 -5.77 48.78 4.88
N ALA A 13 -5.85 48.30 3.64
CA ALA A 13 -6.54 47.12 3.11
C ALA A 13 -7.80 46.58 3.82
N VAL A 14 -8.94 46.75 3.13
CA VAL A 14 -10.22 46.08 3.39
C VAL A 14 -10.07 44.57 3.16
N ALA A 15 -10.09 43.79 4.25
CA ALA A 15 -10.22 42.34 4.18
C ALA A 15 -11.69 41.96 3.98
N ILE A 16 -12.01 41.41 2.81
CA ILE A 16 -13.33 40.89 2.44
C ILE A 16 -13.59 39.65 3.30
N LYS A 17 -14.49 39.76 4.29
CA LYS A 17 -15.08 38.61 4.98
C LYS A 17 -16.07 37.94 4.04
N LEU A 18 -15.72 36.75 3.55
CA LEU A 18 -16.68 35.83 2.95
C LEU A 18 -17.56 35.30 4.09
N ASP A 19 -18.76 35.85 4.23
CA ASP A 19 -19.80 35.28 5.09
C ASP A 19 -20.16 33.88 4.56
N LEU A 20 -19.72 32.86 5.28
CA LEU A 20 -20.17 31.49 5.07
C LEU A 20 -21.68 31.43 5.35
N MET A 21 -22.45 31.39 4.27
CA MET A 21 -23.89 31.16 4.26
C MET A 21 -24.23 29.92 5.09
N SER A 22 -25.12 30.11 6.07
CA SER A 22 -25.57 29.06 6.99
C SER A 22 -26.43 28.00 6.26
N PRO A 23 -26.41 26.73 6.72
CA PRO A 23 -27.06 25.64 6.00
C PRO A 23 -28.60 25.69 6.09
N PRO A 24 -29.31 25.21 5.05
CA PRO A 24 -30.77 25.33 4.94
C PRO A 24 -31.54 24.53 6.01
N GLU A 25 -32.69 25.09 6.40
CA GLU A 25 -33.57 24.68 7.52
C GLU A 25 -34.00 23.21 7.55
N SER A 26 -33.88 22.48 6.44
CA SER A 26 -34.15 21.04 6.41
C SER A 26 -33.18 20.24 7.28
N ALA A 27 -31.96 20.73 7.52
CA ALA A 27 -31.01 20.09 8.44
C ALA A 27 -31.40 20.32 9.92
N LYS A 28 -31.93 21.50 10.28
CA LYS A 28 -32.34 21.83 11.66
C LYS A 28 -33.59 21.05 12.11
N LYS A 29 -34.48 20.69 11.20
CA LYS A 29 -35.70 19.94 11.54
C LYS A 29 -35.47 18.46 11.85
N LEU A 30 -34.32 17.89 11.47
CA LEU A 30 -33.99 16.51 11.82
C LEU A 30 -33.40 16.41 13.24
N GLU A 31 -32.66 17.42 13.70
CA GLU A 31 -32.10 17.44 15.06
C GLU A 31 -33.15 17.68 16.16
N ASN A 32 -34.25 18.37 15.84
CA ASN A 32 -35.22 18.77 16.86
C ASN A 32 -36.30 17.72 17.19
N LYS A 33 -36.28 16.55 16.54
CA LYS A 33 -37.29 15.50 16.74
C LYS A 33 -36.84 14.33 17.62
N ASP A 34 -35.56 14.21 17.93
CA ASP A 34 -35.05 13.14 18.80
C ASP A 34 -34.82 13.59 20.26
N SER A 35 -35.19 14.82 20.62
CA SER A 35 -34.96 15.38 21.97
C SER A 35 -36.13 15.24 22.94
N THR A 36 -37.18 14.46 22.64
CA THR A 36 -38.40 14.43 23.48
C THR A 36 -38.75 13.08 24.11
N PHE A 37 -37.83 12.11 24.21
CA PHE A 37 -38.10 10.88 24.96
C PHE A 37 -36.92 10.49 25.87
N LEU A 38 -37.24 10.45 27.17
CA LEU A 38 -36.55 9.80 28.29
C LEU A 38 -35.52 10.64 29.06
N ASP A 39 -36.07 11.46 29.96
CA ASP A 39 -35.55 11.66 31.32
C ASP A 39 -35.41 10.30 32.01
N GLU A 40 -34.20 9.74 32.10
CA GLU A 40 -33.84 8.78 33.13
C GLU A 40 -32.34 8.88 33.44
N SER A 41 -32.05 8.85 34.74
CA SER A 41 -30.81 9.23 35.43
C SER A 41 -29.49 8.66 34.87
N PRO A 42 -28.38 9.43 34.90
CA PRO A 42 -27.15 9.11 34.20
C PRO A 42 -26.20 8.23 35.04
N SER A 43 -26.31 6.91 34.98
CA SER A 43 -25.22 6.05 35.47
C SER A 43 -25.19 4.60 34.96
N GLU A 44 -25.63 4.26 33.74
CA GLU A 44 -25.45 2.88 33.25
C GLU A 44 -25.21 2.65 31.74
N SER A 45 -25.06 3.68 30.90
CA SER A 45 -24.87 3.49 29.44
C SER A 45 -23.44 3.67 28.89
N ALA A 46 -22.43 3.85 29.74
CA ALA A 46 -21.01 3.91 29.30
C ALA A 46 -20.33 2.51 29.18
N GLY A 47 -20.99 1.43 29.62
CA GLY A 47 -20.39 0.09 29.72
C GLY A 47 -20.34 -0.74 28.42
N LEU A 48 -21.17 -0.46 27.41
CA LEU A 48 -21.42 -1.43 26.33
C LEU A 48 -20.67 -1.21 24.99
N LYS A 49 -19.76 -0.24 24.88
CA LYS A 49 -19.01 0.01 23.61
C LYS A 49 -17.51 -0.30 23.63
N LYS A 50 -16.91 -0.73 24.75
CA LYS A 50 -15.46 -1.06 24.82
C LYS A 50 -15.07 -2.50 24.44
N THR A 51 -16.03 -3.40 24.17
CA THR A 51 -15.72 -4.84 24.02
C THR A 51 -15.25 -5.26 22.60
N LYS A 52 -15.34 -4.40 21.58
CA LYS A 52 -15.08 -4.77 20.16
C LYS A 52 -13.67 -4.48 19.63
N GLY A 53 -12.69 -4.16 20.47
CA GLY A 53 -11.30 -3.99 19.99
C GLY A 53 -10.62 -5.34 19.68
N ILE A 54 -9.59 -5.32 18.84
CA ILE A 54 -8.72 -6.49 18.58
C ILE A 54 -7.70 -6.70 19.70
N THR A 55 -7.29 -7.95 19.91
CA THR A 55 -6.25 -8.31 20.89
C THR A 55 -4.85 -8.01 20.37
N VAL A 56 -3.85 -8.01 21.26
CA VAL A 56 -2.42 -7.85 20.93
C VAL A 56 -1.97 -8.89 19.88
N PHE A 57 -2.33 -10.15 20.08
CA PHE A 57 -2.00 -11.23 19.14
C PHE A 57 -2.68 -11.05 17.79
N GLN A 58 -3.96 -10.68 17.78
CA GLN A 58 -4.67 -10.37 16.53
C GLN A 58 -4.02 -9.21 15.79
N ALA A 59 -3.63 -8.14 16.51
CA ALA A 59 -2.92 -7.01 15.91
C ALA A 59 -1.59 -7.42 15.27
N LEU A 60 -0.81 -8.27 15.93
CA LEU A 60 0.43 -8.82 15.38
C LEU A 60 0.16 -9.59 14.07
N ILE A 61 -0.84 -10.49 14.08
CA ILE A 61 -1.22 -11.26 12.89
C ILE A 61 -1.69 -10.34 11.77
N HIS A 62 -2.50 -9.32 12.07
CA HIS A 62 -2.95 -8.33 11.09
C HIS A 62 -1.80 -7.54 10.49
N LEU A 63 -0.81 -7.15 11.29
CA LEU A 63 0.38 -6.42 10.82
C LEU A 63 1.24 -7.29 9.89
N VAL A 64 1.59 -8.50 10.32
CA VAL A 64 2.39 -9.43 9.51
C VAL A 64 1.66 -9.78 8.21
N LYS A 65 0.36 -10.07 8.29
CA LYS A 65 -0.51 -10.32 7.14
C LYS A 65 -0.57 -9.13 6.17
N GLY A 66 -0.73 -7.92 6.71
CA GLY A 66 -0.83 -6.69 5.94
C GLY A 66 0.42 -6.41 5.11
N ASN A 67 1.60 -6.77 5.65
CA ASN A 67 2.86 -6.66 4.94
C ASN A 67 3.05 -7.81 3.93
N MET A 68 2.84 -9.07 4.35
CA MET A 68 3.28 -10.27 3.60
C MET A 68 2.81 -10.32 2.14
N GLY A 69 1.60 -9.86 1.83
CA GLY A 69 1.11 -9.48 0.48
C GLY A 69 1.61 -10.28 -0.73
N THR A 70 1.64 -9.63 -1.91
CA THR A 70 2.36 -10.14 -3.09
C THR A 70 3.82 -9.70 -3.14
N GLY A 71 4.20 -8.70 -2.34
CA GLY A 71 5.55 -8.13 -2.33
C GLY A 71 6.62 -9.17 -2.04
N ILE A 72 6.37 -10.04 -1.04
CA ILE A 72 7.29 -11.13 -0.67
C ILE A 72 7.65 -12.05 -1.84
N LEU A 73 6.70 -12.25 -2.77
CA LEU A 73 6.90 -13.15 -3.91
C LEU A 73 7.76 -12.53 -5.02
N GLY A 74 7.85 -11.21 -5.09
CA GLY A 74 8.69 -10.48 -6.05
C GLY A 74 10.11 -10.16 -5.54
N LEU A 75 10.34 -10.28 -4.23
CA LEU A 75 11.63 -9.99 -3.62
C LEU A 75 12.83 -10.82 -4.14
N PRO A 76 12.68 -12.10 -4.53
CA PRO A 76 13.80 -12.85 -5.11
C PRO A 76 14.38 -12.21 -6.38
N LEU A 77 13.52 -11.74 -7.28
CA LEU A 77 13.96 -10.98 -8.45
C LEU A 77 14.56 -9.64 -8.04
N ALA A 78 14.02 -9.00 -7.00
CA ALA A 78 14.63 -7.79 -6.46
C ALA A 78 16.07 -8.06 -5.99
N VAL A 79 16.33 -9.17 -5.29
CA VAL A 79 17.69 -9.54 -4.88
C VAL A 79 18.58 -9.83 -6.09
N LYS A 80 18.07 -10.44 -7.18
CA LYS A 80 18.84 -10.52 -8.44
C LYS A 80 19.27 -9.14 -8.94
N ASN A 81 18.41 -8.13 -8.84
CA ASN A 81 18.70 -6.76 -9.25
C ASN A 81 19.71 -6.02 -8.33
N ALA A 82 19.97 -6.52 -7.13
CA ALA A 82 20.92 -5.92 -6.18
C ALA A 82 22.19 -6.76 -5.93
N GLY A 83 22.11 -8.08 -6.06
CA GLY A 83 23.14 -9.06 -5.71
C GLY A 83 22.81 -9.86 -4.45
N ILE A 84 23.35 -11.08 -4.32
CA ILE A 84 23.01 -12.02 -3.24
C ILE A 84 23.46 -11.53 -1.85
N LEU A 85 24.46 -10.66 -1.77
CA LEU A 85 24.91 -10.04 -0.52
C LEU A 85 24.26 -8.67 -0.29
N MET A 86 24.30 -7.80 -1.32
CA MET A 86 23.75 -6.45 -1.22
C MET A 86 22.25 -6.44 -1.04
N GLY A 87 21.50 -7.34 -1.70
CA GLY A 87 20.04 -7.42 -1.58
C GLY A 87 19.57 -7.66 -0.14
N PRO A 88 19.97 -8.76 0.52
CA PRO A 88 19.63 -9.03 1.93
C PRO A 88 20.06 -7.93 2.90
N LEU A 89 21.28 -7.39 2.74
CA LEU A 89 21.78 -6.31 3.58
C LEU A 89 20.92 -5.05 3.43
N SER A 90 20.61 -4.67 2.19
CA SER A 90 19.75 -3.53 1.92
C SER A 90 18.31 -3.74 2.38
N LEU A 91 17.75 -4.96 2.28
CA LEU A 91 16.44 -5.29 2.84
C LEU A 91 16.42 -5.13 4.36
N LEU A 92 17.49 -5.54 5.06
CA LEU A 92 17.61 -5.35 6.50
C LEU A 92 17.60 -3.86 6.87
N VAL A 93 18.40 -3.05 6.18
CA VAL A 93 18.48 -1.60 6.39
C VAL A 93 17.14 -0.93 6.10
N MET A 94 16.51 -1.25 4.97
CA MET A 94 15.19 -0.69 4.61
C MET A 94 14.10 -1.12 5.58
N GLY A 95 14.11 -2.37 6.05
CA GLY A 95 13.19 -2.85 7.07
C GLY A 95 13.33 -2.08 8.39
N PHE A 96 14.57 -1.80 8.81
CA PHE A 96 14.83 -0.97 9.98
C PHE A 96 14.33 0.48 9.80
N ILE A 97 14.64 1.10 8.66
CA ILE A 97 14.20 2.48 8.36
C ILE A 97 12.68 2.56 8.26
N ALA A 98 12.03 1.62 7.57
CA ALA A 98 10.57 1.57 7.45
C ALA A 98 9.90 1.40 8.83
N CYS A 99 10.40 0.46 9.64
CA CYS A 99 9.94 0.28 11.02
C CYS A 99 10.11 1.56 11.84
N HIS A 100 11.26 2.23 11.73
CA HIS A 100 11.51 3.50 12.40
C HIS A 100 10.53 4.59 11.98
N CYS A 101 10.26 4.74 10.68
CA CYS A 101 9.29 5.72 10.16
C CYS A 101 7.86 5.42 10.61
N MET A 102 7.47 4.14 10.72
CA MET A 102 6.18 3.76 11.31
C MET A 102 6.10 4.16 12.80
N HIS A 103 7.17 4.00 13.56
CA HIS A 103 7.22 4.46 14.97
C HIS A 103 7.09 5.97 15.08
N ILE A 104 7.74 6.72 14.19
CA ILE A 104 7.59 8.17 14.10
C ILE A 104 6.12 8.54 13.90
N LEU A 105 5.46 7.92 12.92
CA LEU A 105 4.06 8.21 12.62
C LEU A 105 3.16 7.92 13.82
N VAL A 106 3.31 6.77 14.47
CA VAL A 106 2.55 6.39 15.67
C VAL A 106 2.79 7.39 16.81
N LYS A 107 4.05 7.77 17.06
CA LYS A 107 4.41 8.74 18.11
C LYS A 107 3.74 10.10 17.86
N CYS A 108 3.73 10.58 16.62
CA CYS A 108 3.06 11.84 16.25
C CYS A 108 1.53 11.73 16.38
N ALA A 109 0.94 10.63 15.92
CA ALA A 109 -0.50 10.38 16.03
C ALA A 109 -0.96 10.34 17.50
N GLN A 110 -0.27 9.56 18.34
CA GLN A 110 -0.56 9.48 19.78
C GLN A 110 -0.43 10.84 20.49
N ARG A 111 0.57 11.66 20.11
CA ARG A 111 0.76 13.02 20.62
C ARG A 111 -0.48 13.87 20.33
N PHE A 112 -0.98 13.86 19.10
CA PHE A 112 -2.15 14.66 18.73
C PHE A 112 -3.47 14.10 19.27
N CYS A 113 -3.63 12.77 19.36
CA CYS A 113 -4.77 12.16 20.06
C CYS A 113 -4.87 12.72 21.49
N LYS A 114 -3.74 12.74 22.22
CA LYS A 114 -3.69 13.23 23.60
C LYS A 114 -3.88 14.75 23.68
N ARG A 115 -3.26 15.53 22.80
CA ARG A 115 -3.32 17.01 22.82
C ARG A 115 -4.68 17.55 22.42
N LEU A 116 -5.33 16.95 21.42
CA LEU A 116 -6.61 17.40 20.86
C LEU A 116 -7.81 16.67 21.48
N ASN A 117 -7.58 15.78 22.44
CA ASN A 117 -8.60 14.92 23.05
C ASN A 117 -9.45 14.17 22.01
N LYS A 118 -8.79 13.71 20.93
CA LYS A 118 -9.41 12.90 19.87
C LYS A 118 -9.21 11.41 20.17
N PRO A 119 -10.21 10.55 19.91
CA PRO A 119 -10.10 9.11 20.17
C PRO A 119 -9.07 8.41 19.30
N PHE A 120 -8.87 8.91 18.07
CA PHE A 120 -7.93 8.37 17.11
C PHE A 120 -7.50 9.45 16.10
N MET A 121 -6.44 9.16 15.37
CA MET A 121 -5.94 9.96 14.25
C MET A 121 -5.69 9.05 13.05
N ASP A 122 -5.96 9.55 11.86
CA ASP A 122 -5.51 8.93 10.61
C ASP A 122 -4.21 9.59 10.13
N TYR A 123 -3.61 9.05 9.07
CA TYR A 123 -2.33 9.56 8.57
C TYR A 123 -2.45 11.00 8.05
N GLY A 124 -3.50 11.31 7.28
CA GLY A 124 -3.71 12.65 6.71
C GLY A 124 -3.94 13.72 7.79
N ASP A 125 -4.78 13.42 8.78
CA ASP A 125 -5.05 14.27 9.94
C ASP A 125 -3.80 14.46 10.80
N THR A 126 -2.98 13.41 10.97
CA THR A 126 -1.72 13.50 11.73
C THR A 126 -0.76 14.48 11.05
N VAL A 127 -0.64 14.42 9.72
CA VAL A 127 0.19 15.36 8.96
C VAL A 127 -0.34 16.78 9.01
N MET A 128 -1.65 16.97 8.85
CA MET A 128 -2.28 18.30 8.97
C MET A 128 -1.99 18.94 10.34
N HIS A 129 -2.26 18.21 11.43
CA HIS A 129 -2.02 18.72 12.78
C HIS A 129 -0.52 18.87 13.11
N GLY A 130 0.35 18.11 12.45
CA GLY A 130 1.80 18.29 12.47
C GLY A 130 2.24 19.64 11.89
N LEU A 131 1.68 19.99 10.73
CA LEU A 131 1.95 21.28 10.07
C LEU A 131 1.36 22.46 10.84
N GLU A 132 0.16 22.32 11.42
CA GLU A 132 -0.45 23.34 12.30
C GLU A 132 0.34 23.57 13.59
N ALA A 133 1.01 22.53 14.11
CA ALA A 133 1.81 22.64 15.32
C ALA A 133 3.11 23.44 15.13
N ASN A 134 3.57 23.59 13.88
CA ASN A 134 4.84 24.24 13.59
C ASN A 134 4.73 25.77 13.76
N PRO A 135 5.73 26.47 14.33
CA PRO A 135 5.68 27.94 14.50
C PRO A 135 5.71 28.73 13.19
N ASN A 136 6.04 28.10 12.05
CA ASN A 136 6.04 28.78 10.76
C ASN A 136 4.61 29.01 10.26
N ALA A 137 4.19 30.29 10.19
CA ALA A 137 2.89 30.70 9.69
C ALA A 137 2.58 30.17 8.27
N TRP A 138 3.59 30.00 7.40
CA TRP A 138 3.39 29.44 6.08
C TRP A 138 2.91 27.98 6.14
N LEU A 139 3.52 27.15 7.01
CA LEU A 139 3.13 25.75 7.17
C LEU A 139 1.74 25.63 7.80
N GLN A 140 1.42 26.47 8.78
CA GLN A 140 0.09 26.50 9.41
C GLN A 140 -1.01 26.78 8.38
N ASN A 141 -0.83 27.82 7.54
CA ASN A 141 -1.81 28.19 6.52
C ASN A 141 -1.98 27.13 5.42
N HIS A 142 -0.95 26.31 5.17
CA HIS A 142 -0.99 25.24 4.17
C HIS A 142 -1.20 23.84 4.78
N ALA A 143 -1.54 23.73 6.07
CA ALA A 143 -1.65 22.43 6.74
C ALA A 143 -2.64 21.47 6.07
N HIS A 144 -3.76 21.99 5.55
CA HIS A 144 -4.74 21.20 4.81
C HIS A 144 -4.14 20.54 3.56
N TRP A 145 -3.16 21.17 2.89
CA TRP A 145 -2.47 20.55 1.76
C TRP A 145 -1.71 19.29 2.17
N GLY A 146 -1.14 19.25 3.38
CA GLY A 146 -0.50 18.05 3.91
C GLY A 146 -1.43 16.83 3.94
N ARG A 147 -2.67 17.02 4.41
CA ARG A 147 -3.70 15.96 4.37
C ARG A 147 -4.01 15.51 2.93
N HIS A 148 -4.14 16.45 2.00
CA HIS A 148 -4.43 16.14 0.60
C HIS A 148 -3.27 15.38 -0.07
N ILE A 149 -2.02 15.75 0.23
CA ILE A 149 -0.82 15.06 -0.27
C ILE A 149 -0.78 13.61 0.21
N VAL A 150 -1.00 13.37 1.52
CA VAL A 150 -1.07 12.00 2.06
C VAL A 150 -2.20 11.21 1.40
N SER A 151 -3.37 11.81 1.27
CA SER A 151 -4.54 11.16 0.64
C SER A 151 -4.27 10.81 -0.83
N PHE A 152 -3.61 11.70 -1.57
CA PHE A 152 -3.21 11.49 -2.96
C PHE A 152 -2.26 10.30 -3.09
N PHE A 153 -1.19 10.26 -2.29
CA PHE A 153 -0.25 9.15 -2.34
C PHE A 153 -0.86 7.84 -1.85
N LEU A 154 -1.74 7.86 -0.83
CA LEU A 154 -2.49 6.67 -0.42
C LEU A 154 -3.35 6.15 -1.57
N ILE A 155 -4.06 7.02 -2.30
CA ILE A 155 -4.84 6.60 -3.46
C ILE A 155 -3.93 5.94 -4.51
N ILE A 156 -2.80 6.57 -4.85
CA ILE A 156 -1.86 6.03 -5.85
C ILE A 156 -1.31 4.68 -5.42
N THR A 157 -0.85 4.54 -4.17
CA THR A 157 -0.32 3.27 -3.65
C THR A 157 -1.36 2.16 -3.73
N GLN A 158 -2.59 2.43 -3.28
CA GLN A 158 -3.64 1.42 -3.21
C GLN A 158 -4.16 1.01 -4.60
N LEU A 159 -4.30 1.97 -5.51
CA LEU A 159 -4.60 1.66 -6.91
C LEU A 159 -3.42 0.93 -7.57
N GLY A 160 -2.18 1.30 -7.23
CA GLY A 160 -0.97 0.59 -7.65
C GLY A 160 -0.95 -0.87 -7.20
N PHE A 161 -1.32 -1.15 -5.96
CA PHE A 161 -1.50 -2.53 -5.46
C PHE A 161 -2.55 -3.28 -6.26
N CYS A 162 -3.67 -2.64 -6.59
CA CYS A 162 -4.69 -3.23 -7.45
C CYS A 162 -4.13 -3.57 -8.84
N CYS A 163 -3.31 -2.70 -9.46
CA CYS A 163 -2.63 -3.00 -10.73
C CYS A 163 -1.70 -4.22 -10.60
N VAL A 164 -0.84 -4.25 -9.57
CA VAL A 164 0.07 -5.37 -9.30
C VAL A 164 -0.70 -6.68 -9.15
N TYR A 165 -1.83 -6.66 -8.43
CA TYR A 165 -2.67 -7.83 -8.26
C TYR A 165 -3.27 -8.33 -9.56
N ILE A 166 -3.71 -7.45 -10.46
CA ILE A 166 -4.25 -7.84 -11.77
C ILE A 166 -3.18 -8.55 -12.61
N VAL A 167 -1.97 -8.00 -12.67
CA VAL A 167 -0.86 -8.63 -13.40
C VAL A 167 -0.51 -9.99 -12.78
N PHE A 168 -0.37 -10.03 -11.45
CA PHE A 168 -0.06 -11.28 -10.74
C PHE A 168 -1.12 -12.37 -10.95
N LEU A 169 -2.40 -12.01 -10.90
CA LEU A 169 -3.52 -12.92 -11.14
C LEU A 169 -3.48 -13.48 -12.56
N ALA A 170 -3.27 -12.61 -13.55
CA ALA A 170 -3.19 -12.99 -14.96
C ALA A 170 -2.02 -13.94 -15.23
N ASP A 171 -0.82 -13.62 -14.75
CA ASP A 171 0.38 -14.44 -14.99
C ASP A 171 0.27 -15.82 -14.33
N ASN A 172 -0.23 -15.87 -13.09
CA ASN A 172 -0.42 -17.14 -12.38
C ASN A 172 -1.51 -17.99 -13.04
N LEU A 173 -2.65 -17.39 -13.41
CA LEU A 173 -3.73 -18.14 -14.06
C LEU A 173 -3.28 -18.66 -15.43
N LYS A 174 -2.61 -17.81 -16.22
CA LYS A 174 -2.04 -18.20 -17.51
C LYS A 174 -1.16 -19.43 -17.36
N GLN A 175 -0.21 -19.42 -16.43
CA GLN A 175 0.69 -20.55 -16.24
C GLN A 175 -0.04 -21.82 -15.75
N VAL A 176 -1.08 -21.69 -14.92
CA VAL A 176 -1.92 -22.83 -14.50
C VAL A 176 -2.63 -23.44 -15.71
N VAL A 177 -3.21 -22.61 -16.59
CA VAL A 177 -3.92 -23.09 -17.79
C VAL A 177 -2.95 -23.72 -18.79
N GLU A 178 -1.78 -23.11 -19.03
CA GLU A 178 -0.76 -23.65 -19.94
C GLU A 178 -0.18 -24.99 -19.48
N ALA A 179 -0.18 -25.22 -18.17
CA ALA A 179 0.34 -26.43 -17.56
C ALA A 179 -0.73 -27.52 -17.35
N VAL A 180 -2.04 -27.24 -17.48
CA VAL A 180 -3.10 -28.15 -16.99
C VAL A 180 -3.05 -29.54 -17.64
N ASN A 181 -2.84 -29.60 -18.96
CA ASN A 181 -2.81 -30.85 -19.72
C ASN A 181 -1.54 -31.67 -19.48
N SER A 182 -0.52 -31.03 -18.91
CA SER A 182 0.82 -31.56 -18.73
C SER A 182 1.22 -31.61 -17.25
N THR A 183 0.28 -31.34 -16.34
CA THR A 183 0.51 -31.35 -14.90
C THR A 183 0.53 -32.80 -14.41
N THR A 184 1.64 -33.19 -13.78
CA THR A 184 1.81 -34.54 -13.26
C THR A 184 1.68 -34.57 -11.73
N ASN A 185 1.54 -35.76 -11.15
CA ASN A 185 1.65 -35.96 -9.70
C ASN A 185 3.10 -35.95 -9.22
N ASN A 186 4.07 -36.12 -10.13
CA ASN A 186 5.49 -36.18 -9.79
C ASN A 186 6.10 -34.77 -9.79
N CYS A 187 6.37 -34.24 -8.60
CA CYS A 187 6.95 -32.90 -8.44
C CYS A 187 8.49 -32.84 -8.63
N TYR A 188 9.16 -33.98 -8.79
CA TYR A 188 10.63 -34.06 -8.93
C TYR A 188 11.11 -34.15 -10.38
N SER A 189 10.30 -34.70 -11.28
CA SER A 189 10.69 -34.90 -12.67
C SER A 189 10.53 -33.59 -13.44
N ASN A 190 11.65 -32.95 -13.76
CA ASN A 190 11.77 -31.95 -14.85
C ASN A 190 11.62 -32.66 -16.22
N GLU A 191 10.59 -33.49 -16.38
CA GLU A 191 10.20 -33.86 -17.74
C GLU A 191 9.89 -32.58 -18.48
N THR A 192 10.36 -32.46 -19.72
CA THR A 192 10.15 -31.30 -20.59
C THR A 192 8.66 -31.16 -20.85
N VAL A 193 7.97 -30.49 -19.92
CA VAL A 193 6.56 -30.19 -19.99
C VAL A 193 6.41 -29.20 -21.14
N ILE A 194 5.93 -29.66 -22.28
CA ILE A 194 5.52 -28.80 -23.38
C ILE A 194 4.28 -28.05 -22.88
N LEU A 195 4.45 -26.83 -22.38
CA LEU A 195 3.34 -25.94 -22.09
C LEU A 195 2.58 -25.70 -23.40
N THR A 196 1.28 -25.97 -23.41
CA THR A 196 0.45 -25.60 -24.55
C THR A 196 0.37 -24.08 -24.57
N PRO A 197 0.88 -23.39 -25.61
CA PRO A 197 0.85 -21.93 -25.65
C PRO A 197 -0.60 -21.48 -25.61
N THR A 198 -0.92 -20.61 -24.65
CA THR A 198 -2.26 -20.02 -24.54
C THR A 198 -2.24 -18.56 -24.97
N MET A 199 -3.32 -17.84 -24.68
CA MET A 199 -3.50 -16.43 -24.99
C MET A 199 -2.44 -15.52 -24.33
N ASP A 200 -2.31 -14.31 -24.86
CA ASP A 200 -1.54 -13.23 -24.24
C ASP A 200 -2.00 -12.98 -22.79
N SER A 201 -1.08 -12.68 -21.86
CA SER A 201 -1.40 -12.35 -20.47
C SER A 201 -2.39 -11.18 -20.36
N ARG A 202 -2.37 -10.25 -21.33
CA ARG A 202 -3.34 -9.14 -21.43
C ARG A 202 -4.79 -9.61 -21.52
N LEU A 203 -5.05 -10.73 -22.21
CA LEU A 203 -6.40 -11.30 -22.33
C LEU A 203 -6.85 -11.94 -21.02
N TYR A 204 -5.93 -12.53 -20.24
CA TYR A 204 -6.23 -12.99 -18.89
C TYR A 204 -6.56 -11.82 -17.95
N MET A 205 -5.84 -10.69 -18.04
CA MET A 205 -6.17 -9.47 -17.28
C MET A 205 -7.59 -8.97 -17.61
N LEU A 206 -7.93 -8.91 -18.90
CA LEU A 206 -9.27 -8.54 -19.34
C LEU A 206 -10.33 -9.56 -18.90
N SER A 207 -10.00 -10.85 -18.86
CA SER A 207 -10.89 -11.90 -18.37
C SER A 207 -11.18 -11.77 -16.87
N PHE A 208 -10.25 -11.26 -16.06
CA PHE A 208 -10.49 -10.98 -14.64
C PHE A 208 -11.34 -9.73 -14.41
N LEU A 209 -11.31 -8.75 -15.33
CA LEU A 209 -12.02 -7.47 -15.20
C LEU A 209 -13.50 -7.61 -14.79
N PRO A 210 -14.37 -8.42 -15.44
CA PRO A 210 -15.77 -8.54 -15.03
C PRO A 210 -15.93 -9.08 -13.60
N PHE A 211 -15.07 -10.01 -13.17
CA PHE A 211 -15.09 -10.54 -11.80
C PHE A 211 -14.65 -9.49 -10.78
N LEU A 212 -13.62 -8.70 -11.11
CA LEU A 212 -13.15 -7.60 -10.27
C LEU A 212 -14.19 -6.48 -10.17
N VAL A 213 -14.86 -6.14 -11.26
CA VAL A 213 -15.99 -5.20 -11.27
C VAL A 213 -17.08 -5.69 -10.32
N LEU A 214 -17.52 -6.95 -10.44
CA LEU A 214 -18.53 -7.49 -9.54
C LEU A 214 -18.09 -7.43 -8.07
N LEU A 215 -16.82 -7.72 -7.80
CA LEU A 215 -16.25 -7.70 -6.46
C LEU A 215 -16.24 -6.29 -5.86
N VAL A 216 -15.84 -5.26 -6.61
CA VAL A 216 -15.76 -3.88 -6.07
C VAL A 216 -17.13 -3.22 -5.88
N LEU A 217 -18.17 -3.71 -6.56
CA LEU A 217 -19.54 -3.25 -6.38
C LEU A 217 -20.13 -3.72 -5.04
N ILE A 218 -19.49 -4.69 -4.37
CA ILE A 218 -19.86 -5.11 -3.01
C ILE A 218 -19.42 -4.03 -2.01
N ARG A 219 -20.38 -3.20 -1.59
CA ARG A 219 -20.15 -2.10 -0.63
C ARG A 219 -19.99 -2.59 0.81
N ASN A 220 -20.57 -3.74 1.16
CA ASN A 220 -20.50 -4.30 2.51
C ASN A 220 -19.44 -5.39 2.61
N LEU A 221 -18.27 -5.03 3.15
CA LEU A 221 -17.13 -5.94 3.26
C LEU A 221 -17.27 -6.99 4.37
N ARG A 222 -18.34 -7.00 5.18
CA ARG A 222 -18.44 -7.90 6.36
C ARG A 222 -18.31 -9.39 6.00
N ILE A 223 -18.87 -9.81 4.88
CA ILE A 223 -18.75 -11.20 4.41
C ILE A 223 -17.33 -11.43 3.86
N LEU A 224 -16.81 -10.46 3.11
CA LEU A 224 -15.47 -10.53 2.53
C LEU A 224 -14.37 -10.58 3.60
N THR A 225 -14.55 -9.97 4.78
CA THR A 225 -13.55 -10.04 5.86
C THR A 225 -13.35 -11.47 6.38
N ILE A 226 -14.42 -12.28 6.44
CA ILE A 226 -14.33 -13.69 6.83
C ILE A 226 -13.58 -14.50 5.75
N PHE A 227 -13.96 -14.32 4.49
CA PHE A 227 -13.25 -14.96 3.37
C PHE A 227 -11.78 -14.51 3.29
N SER A 228 -11.49 -13.25 3.59
CA SER A 228 -10.12 -12.74 3.68
C SER A 228 -9.34 -13.43 4.80
N MET A 229 -9.93 -13.73 5.96
CA MET A 229 -9.22 -14.49 7.00
C MET A 229 -8.80 -15.87 6.49
N LEU A 230 -9.73 -16.61 5.86
CA LEU A 230 -9.43 -17.94 5.29
C LEU A 230 -8.40 -17.87 4.16
N ALA A 231 -8.55 -16.91 3.25
CA ALA A 231 -7.61 -16.63 2.15
C ALA A 231 -6.18 -16.41 2.65
N ASN A 232 -6.02 -15.72 3.78
CA ASN A 232 -4.68 -15.41 4.30
C ASN A 232 -4.04 -16.61 5.00
N ILE A 233 -4.82 -17.45 5.67
CA ILE A 233 -4.33 -18.75 6.14
C ILE A 233 -3.84 -19.58 4.95
N SER A 234 -4.62 -19.60 3.87
CA SER A 234 -4.27 -20.31 2.65
C SER A 234 -2.99 -19.78 1.97
N MET A 235 -2.80 -18.47 1.92
CA MET A 235 -1.58 -17.84 1.41
C MET A 235 -0.37 -18.15 2.31
N LEU A 236 -0.55 -18.20 3.64
CA LEU A 236 0.50 -18.59 4.57
C LEU A 236 0.94 -20.04 4.36
N VAL A 237 -0.01 -20.98 4.21
CA VAL A 237 0.28 -22.38 3.87
C VAL A 237 1.03 -22.46 2.53
N SER A 238 0.58 -21.70 1.54
CA SER A 238 1.20 -21.62 0.22
C SER A 238 2.64 -21.10 0.31
N LEU A 239 2.89 -20.09 1.15
CA LEU A 239 4.23 -19.58 1.42
C LEU A 239 5.13 -20.64 2.07
N VAL A 240 4.62 -21.41 3.04
CA VAL A 240 5.37 -22.51 3.68
C VAL A 240 5.76 -23.57 2.65
N ILE A 241 4.85 -23.96 1.75
CA ILE A 241 5.13 -24.92 0.67
C ILE A 241 6.23 -24.37 -0.27
N ILE A 242 6.19 -23.08 -0.60
CA ILE A 242 7.24 -22.44 -1.40
C ILE A 242 8.58 -22.48 -0.68
N ILE A 243 8.62 -22.13 0.61
CA ILE A 243 9.84 -22.16 1.43
C ILE A 243 10.42 -23.58 1.46
N GLN A 244 9.58 -24.60 1.67
CA GLN A 244 10.03 -25.99 1.66
C GLN A 244 10.63 -26.41 0.31
N TYR A 245 10.06 -25.94 -0.81
CA TYR A 245 10.60 -26.23 -2.13
C TYR A 245 11.97 -25.59 -2.36
N ILE A 246 12.11 -24.29 -2.05
CA ILE A 246 13.35 -23.54 -2.32
C ILE A 246 14.51 -24.01 -1.44
N THR A 247 14.24 -24.62 -0.28
CA THR A 247 15.27 -25.15 0.61
C THR A 247 15.80 -26.54 0.24
N GLN A 248 15.20 -27.25 -0.72
CA GLN A 248 15.55 -28.66 -1.00
C GLN A 248 16.90 -28.85 -1.71
N GLU A 249 17.23 -28.04 -2.71
CA GLU A 249 18.52 -28.15 -3.41
C GLU A 249 19.07 -26.74 -3.65
N ILE A 250 19.81 -26.25 -2.67
CA ILE A 250 20.40 -24.92 -2.70
C ILE A 250 21.71 -24.98 -3.50
N PRO A 251 21.82 -24.31 -4.66
CA PRO A 251 23.06 -24.22 -5.42
C PRO A 251 24.17 -23.51 -4.65
N ASP A 252 25.42 -23.68 -5.09
CA ASP A 252 26.56 -22.96 -4.50
C ASP A 252 26.41 -21.44 -4.70
N PRO A 253 26.31 -20.65 -3.61
CA PRO A 253 26.17 -19.19 -3.68
C PRO A 253 27.35 -18.49 -4.36
N SER A 254 28.51 -19.14 -4.44
CA SER A 254 29.74 -18.58 -5.02
C SER A 254 29.60 -18.25 -6.51
N ARG A 255 28.59 -18.78 -7.19
CA ARG A 255 28.31 -18.53 -8.60
C ARG A 255 27.49 -17.27 -8.84
N LEU A 256 26.85 -16.72 -7.81
CA LEU A 256 25.96 -15.57 -7.94
C LEU A 256 26.70 -14.26 -7.61
N PRO A 257 26.41 -13.16 -8.30
CA PRO A 257 27.03 -11.87 -8.04
C PRO A 257 26.68 -11.38 -6.63
N LEU A 258 27.72 -11.09 -5.82
CA LEU A 258 27.56 -10.50 -4.48
C LEU A 258 26.88 -9.12 -4.57
N VAL A 259 27.29 -8.33 -5.58
CA VAL A 259 26.75 -7.01 -5.92
C VAL A 259 26.41 -7.02 -7.40
N ALA A 260 25.16 -6.72 -7.73
CA ALA A 260 24.70 -6.57 -9.11
C ALA A 260 24.97 -5.14 -9.64
N SER A 261 24.49 -4.84 -10.84
CA SER A 261 24.68 -3.52 -11.45
C SER A 261 23.99 -2.41 -10.65
N TRP A 262 24.69 -1.28 -10.46
CA TRP A 262 24.10 -0.08 -9.88
C TRP A 262 22.91 0.47 -10.69
N LYS A 263 22.79 0.09 -11.98
CA LYS A 263 21.63 0.45 -12.82
C LYS A 263 20.35 -0.27 -12.40
N THR A 264 20.44 -1.50 -11.88
CA THR A 264 19.26 -2.29 -11.47
C THR A 264 18.92 -2.12 -9.99
N TYR A 265 19.83 -1.57 -9.19
CA TYR A 265 19.59 -1.28 -7.77
C TYR A 265 18.35 -0.40 -7.50
N PRO A 266 18.02 0.62 -8.30
CA PRO A 266 16.77 1.37 -8.14
C PRO A 266 15.51 0.51 -8.32
N LEU A 267 15.56 -0.50 -9.20
CA LEU A 267 14.44 -1.43 -9.39
C LEU A 267 14.23 -2.29 -8.13
N PHE A 268 15.34 -2.76 -7.54
CA PHE A 268 15.34 -3.43 -6.24
C PHE A 268 14.76 -2.52 -5.16
N PHE A 269 15.24 -1.27 -5.07
CA PHE A 269 14.78 -0.30 -4.08
C PHE A 269 13.26 -0.10 -4.16
N GLY A 270 12.71 0.14 -5.36
CA GLY A 270 11.26 0.26 -5.55
C GLY A 270 10.51 -0.99 -5.06
N THR A 271 10.99 -2.19 -5.40
CA THR A 271 10.36 -3.46 -4.98
C THR A 271 10.46 -3.71 -3.47
N ALA A 272 11.57 -3.34 -2.85
CA ALA A 272 11.77 -3.44 -1.41
C ALA A 272 10.83 -2.47 -0.65
N ILE A 273 10.76 -1.21 -1.09
CA ILE A 273 9.86 -0.22 -0.51
C ILE A 273 8.40 -0.63 -0.69
N PHE A 274 8.01 -1.13 -1.87
CA PHE A 274 6.69 -1.71 -2.09
C PHE A 274 6.37 -2.79 -1.05
N SER A 275 7.33 -3.68 -0.77
CA SER A 275 7.13 -4.81 0.15
C SER A 275 7.04 -4.37 1.61
N PHE A 276 7.78 -3.34 2.01
CA PHE A 276 7.74 -2.76 3.36
C PHE A 276 6.68 -1.66 3.52
N GLU A 277 5.98 -1.29 2.45
CA GLU A 277 4.88 -0.33 2.52
C GLU A 277 3.72 -0.99 3.28
N SER A 278 3.53 -0.55 4.51
CA SER A 278 2.36 -0.88 5.33
C SER A 278 1.96 0.29 6.21
N ILE A 279 2.56 1.46 5.99
CA ILE A 279 2.33 2.68 6.78
C ILE A 279 0.84 3.08 6.72
N GLY A 280 0.17 2.83 5.59
CA GLY A 280 -1.27 3.07 5.42
C GLY A 280 -2.17 2.24 6.35
N VAL A 281 -1.72 1.08 6.84
CA VAL A 281 -2.50 0.22 7.75
C VAL A 281 -2.11 0.35 9.22
N VAL A 282 -0.96 0.98 9.53
CA VAL A 282 -0.43 1.10 10.89
C VAL A 282 -1.40 1.82 11.82
N LEU A 283 -1.81 3.06 11.49
CA LEU A 283 -2.71 3.83 12.35
C LEU A 283 -4.14 3.21 12.42
N PRO A 284 -4.76 2.78 11.30
CA PRO A 284 -6.05 2.07 11.38
C PRO A 284 -6.00 0.80 12.25
N LEU A 285 -4.86 0.11 12.29
CA LEU A 285 -4.67 -1.07 13.12
C LEU A 285 -4.57 -0.69 14.61
N GLU A 286 -3.77 0.31 14.95
CA GLU A 286 -3.67 0.84 16.31
C GLU A 286 -5.04 1.27 16.85
N ASN A 287 -5.79 2.01 16.05
CA ASN A 287 -7.09 2.58 16.40
C ASN A 287 -8.15 1.51 16.73
N LYS A 288 -7.96 0.26 16.26
CA LYS A 288 -8.86 -0.86 16.51
C LYS A 288 -8.45 -1.70 17.73
N MET A 289 -7.29 -1.45 18.33
CA MET A 289 -6.79 -2.25 19.45
C MET A 289 -7.49 -1.92 20.77
N LYS A 290 -7.72 -2.94 21.61
CA LYS A 290 -8.19 -2.72 22.99
C LYS A 290 -7.18 -1.93 23.83
N ASN A 291 -5.88 -2.17 23.62
CA ASN A 291 -4.78 -1.59 24.38
C ASN A 291 -3.70 -0.99 23.45
N ALA A 292 -3.98 0.17 22.86
CA ALA A 292 -3.06 0.85 21.93
C ALA A 292 -1.66 1.15 22.51
N ARG A 293 -1.51 1.25 23.85
CA ARG A 293 -0.20 1.46 24.51
C ARG A 293 0.87 0.41 24.14
N HIS A 294 0.47 -0.82 23.85
CA HIS A 294 1.41 -1.89 23.47
C HIS A 294 1.72 -1.91 21.97
N PHE A 295 1.07 -1.06 21.17
CA PHE A 295 1.19 -1.08 19.72
C PHE A 295 2.63 -0.88 19.21
N PRO A 296 3.45 0.04 19.74
CA PRO A 296 4.85 0.17 19.31
C PRO A 296 5.68 -1.12 19.48
N ALA A 297 5.47 -1.87 20.57
CA ALA A 297 6.16 -3.14 20.78
C ALA A 297 5.70 -4.21 19.77
N ILE A 298 4.40 -4.27 19.48
CA ILE A 298 3.83 -5.17 18.46
C ILE A 298 4.34 -4.79 17.07
N LEU A 299 4.43 -3.50 16.79
CA LEU A 299 4.96 -2.97 15.54
C LEU A 299 6.40 -3.42 15.33
N SER A 300 7.27 -3.22 16.33
CA SER A 300 8.65 -3.69 16.29
C SER A 300 8.74 -5.20 16.07
N LEU A 301 8.01 -6.00 16.85
CA LEU A 301 8.01 -7.46 16.73
C LEU A 301 7.51 -7.92 15.34
N GLY A 302 6.40 -7.36 14.87
CA GLY A 302 5.81 -7.70 13.59
C GLY A 302 6.73 -7.34 12.43
N MET A 303 7.32 -6.14 12.44
CA MET A 303 8.26 -5.72 11.40
C MET A 303 9.57 -6.54 11.44
N SER A 304 10.05 -6.98 12.61
CA SER A 304 11.18 -7.92 12.70
C SER A 304 10.87 -9.27 12.07
N ILE A 305 9.66 -9.82 12.30
CA ILE A 305 9.20 -11.06 11.67
C ILE A 305 9.10 -10.88 10.14
N VAL A 306 8.45 -9.82 9.68
CA VAL A 306 8.30 -9.49 8.24
C VAL A 306 9.67 -9.34 7.57
N THR A 307 10.58 -8.56 8.16
CA THR A 307 11.92 -8.35 7.62
C THR A 307 12.70 -9.66 7.51
N SER A 308 12.61 -10.53 8.52
CA SER A 308 13.28 -11.83 8.52
C SER A 308 12.73 -12.76 7.42
N LEU A 309 11.40 -12.80 7.27
CA LEU A 309 10.74 -13.57 6.22
C LEU A 309 11.09 -13.05 4.82
N TYR A 310 11.15 -11.74 4.66
CA TYR A 310 11.52 -11.09 3.40
C TYR A 310 12.95 -11.41 3.01
N ILE A 311 13.91 -11.24 3.92
CA ILE A 311 15.31 -11.58 3.68
C ILE A 311 15.45 -13.07 3.35
N GLY A 312 14.83 -13.94 4.14
CA GLY A 312 14.87 -15.39 3.92
C GLY A 312 14.31 -15.79 2.55
N MET A 313 13.09 -15.36 2.23
CA MET A 313 12.45 -15.64 0.94
C MET A 313 13.24 -15.08 -0.23
N ALA A 314 13.73 -13.85 -0.12
CA ALA A 314 14.44 -13.18 -1.20
C ALA A 314 15.80 -13.83 -1.49
N ALA A 315 16.59 -14.09 -0.44
CA ALA A 315 17.90 -14.71 -0.56
C ALA A 315 17.78 -16.16 -1.04
N LEU A 316 16.93 -16.98 -0.40
CA LEU A 316 16.76 -18.38 -0.78
C LEU A 316 16.13 -18.53 -2.17
N GLY A 317 15.19 -17.66 -2.53
CA GLY A 317 14.57 -17.67 -3.85
C GLY A 317 15.58 -17.34 -4.96
N TYR A 318 16.39 -16.30 -4.79
CA TYR A 318 17.43 -15.99 -5.77
C TYR A 318 18.53 -17.06 -5.79
N LEU A 319 18.90 -17.60 -4.63
CA LEU A 319 19.90 -18.66 -4.55
C LEU A 319 19.44 -19.93 -5.28
N ARG A 320 18.18 -20.32 -5.14
CA ARG A 320 17.60 -21.51 -5.80
C ARG A 320 17.51 -21.36 -7.32
N PHE A 321 17.06 -20.21 -7.82
CA PHE A 321 16.73 -20.04 -9.24
C PHE A 321 17.77 -19.25 -10.04
N GLY A 322 18.70 -18.56 -9.39
CA GLY A 322 19.73 -17.75 -10.05
C GLY A 322 19.16 -16.81 -11.09
N ASP A 323 19.71 -16.87 -12.31
CA ASP A 323 19.28 -16.03 -13.43
C ASP A 323 17.88 -16.37 -13.96
N ASP A 324 17.36 -17.57 -13.71
CA ASP A 324 16.04 -18.01 -14.18
C ASP A 324 14.88 -17.49 -13.33
N ILE A 325 15.15 -16.75 -12.25
CA ILE A 325 14.10 -16.16 -11.40
C ILE A 325 13.21 -15.21 -12.21
N LYS A 326 11.90 -15.44 -12.15
CA LYS A 326 10.86 -14.62 -12.78
C LYS A 326 10.35 -13.54 -11.82
N ALA A 327 9.47 -12.67 -12.33
CA ALA A 327 8.89 -11.55 -11.58
C ALA A 327 8.17 -11.94 -10.28
N SER A 328 7.74 -13.19 -10.16
CA SER A 328 7.27 -13.77 -8.92
C SER A 328 7.79 -15.19 -8.78
N ILE A 329 8.22 -15.57 -7.58
CA ILE A 329 8.70 -16.93 -7.27
C ILE A 329 7.65 -18.01 -7.54
N SER A 330 6.37 -17.64 -7.46
CA SER A 330 5.24 -18.52 -7.82
C SER A 330 5.36 -19.04 -9.26
N LEU A 331 5.88 -18.22 -10.18
CA LEU A 331 6.02 -18.53 -11.59
C LEU A 331 7.22 -19.46 -11.91
N ASN A 332 8.11 -19.65 -10.94
CA ASN A 332 9.26 -20.55 -11.01
C ASN A 332 8.97 -21.94 -10.45
N LEU A 333 7.81 -22.15 -9.80
CA LEU A 333 7.48 -23.45 -9.24
C LEU A 333 7.21 -24.49 -10.35
N PRO A 334 7.64 -25.75 -10.15
CA PRO A 334 7.37 -26.85 -11.07
C PRO A 334 5.88 -27.06 -11.36
N ASN A 335 5.59 -27.65 -12.50
CA ASN A 335 4.21 -27.90 -12.95
C ASN A 335 3.66 -29.23 -12.41
N CYS A 336 3.53 -29.34 -11.09
CA CYS A 336 2.84 -30.47 -10.45
C CYS A 336 1.61 -30.00 -9.66
N TRP A 337 0.67 -30.91 -9.38
CA TRP A 337 -0.61 -30.57 -8.72
C TRP A 337 -0.46 -29.81 -7.40
N LEU A 338 0.56 -30.15 -6.59
CA LEU A 338 0.85 -29.43 -5.36
C LEU A 338 1.14 -27.94 -5.62
N TYR A 339 2.02 -27.62 -6.57
CA TYR A 339 2.38 -26.23 -6.87
C TYR A 339 1.34 -25.51 -7.72
N GLN A 340 0.56 -26.21 -8.54
CA GLN A 340 -0.62 -25.62 -9.18
C GLN A 340 -1.65 -25.22 -8.11
N SER A 341 -1.82 -26.03 -7.06
CA SER A 341 -2.69 -25.67 -5.94
C SER A 341 -2.19 -24.40 -5.23
N VAL A 342 -0.88 -24.24 -5.02
CA VAL A 342 -0.27 -23.02 -4.47
C VAL A 342 -0.65 -21.79 -5.30
N LYS A 343 -0.54 -21.85 -6.64
CA LYS A 343 -0.92 -20.74 -7.52
C LYS A 343 -2.42 -20.41 -7.42
N LEU A 344 -3.28 -21.43 -7.45
CA LEU A 344 -4.73 -21.27 -7.31
C LEU A 344 -5.14 -20.68 -5.95
N LEU A 345 -4.50 -21.11 -4.87
CA LEU A 345 -4.72 -20.58 -3.52
C LEU A 345 -4.28 -19.12 -3.41
N TYR A 346 -3.15 -18.74 -4.02
CA TYR A 346 -2.73 -17.35 -4.14
C TYR A 346 -3.72 -16.53 -4.99
N ILE A 347 -4.21 -17.05 -6.12
CA ILE A 347 -5.22 -16.37 -6.93
C ILE A 347 -6.47 -16.07 -6.11
N ALA A 348 -7.02 -17.06 -5.41
CA ALA A 348 -8.18 -16.87 -4.54
C ALA A 348 -7.91 -15.86 -3.42
N GLY A 349 -6.72 -15.90 -2.82
CA GLY A 349 -6.34 -15.00 -1.74
C GLY A 349 -6.13 -13.55 -2.17
N ILE A 350 -5.52 -13.35 -3.35
CA ILE A 350 -5.31 -12.03 -3.94
C ILE A 350 -6.62 -11.42 -4.42
N LEU A 351 -7.56 -12.20 -4.97
CA LEU A 351 -8.90 -11.70 -5.27
C LEU A 351 -9.59 -11.14 -4.01
N CYS A 352 -9.53 -11.85 -2.89
CA CYS A 352 -10.09 -11.35 -1.62
C CYS A 352 -9.37 -10.08 -1.12
N THR A 353 -8.05 -10.01 -1.30
CA THR A 353 -7.22 -8.89 -0.86
C THR A 353 -7.41 -7.66 -1.76
N TYR A 354 -7.66 -7.85 -3.05
CA TYR A 354 -7.92 -6.80 -4.03
C TYR A 354 -9.05 -5.88 -3.56
N ALA A 355 -10.20 -6.44 -3.17
CA ALA A 355 -11.32 -5.62 -2.73
C ALA A 355 -11.03 -4.86 -1.42
N LEU A 356 -10.19 -5.40 -0.54
CA LEU A 356 -9.77 -4.67 0.67
C LEU A 356 -8.86 -3.49 0.33
N GLN A 357 -7.89 -3.66 -0.57
CA GLN A 357 -7.01 -2.56 -0.97
C GLN A 357 -7.76 -1.50 -1.76
N PHE A 358 -8.65 -1.92 -2.67
CA PHE A 358 -9.52 -1.05 -3.45
C PHE A 358 -10.49 -0.22 -2.59
N TYR A 359 -10.89 -0.73 -1.43
CA TYR A 359 -11.81 -0.04 -0.54
C TYR A 359 -11.22 1.26 0.04
N VAL A 360 -9.90 1.31 0.27
CA VAL A 360 -9.24 2.51 0.80
C VAL A 360 -9.39 3.74 -0.10
N PRO A 361 -8.99 3.73 -1.40
CA PRO A 361 -9.22 4.87 -2.28
C PRO A 361 -10.72 5.15 -2.49
N ALA A 362 -11.56 4.12 -2.46
CA ALA A 362 -13.02 4.30 -2.54
C ALA A 362 -13.56 5.11 -1.34
N GLU A 363 -13.11 4.83 -0.12
CA GLU A 363 -13.48 5.62 1.08
C GLU A 363 -12.94 7.05 1.07
N ILE A 364 -11.82 7.31 0.37
CA ILE A 364 -11.27 8.66 0.24
C ILE A 364 -12.01 9.46 -0.84
N ILE A 365 -12.23 8.88 -2.02
CA ILE A 365 -12.74 9.58 -3.21
C ILE A 365 -14.26 9.71 -3.20
N ILE A 366 -14.98 8.62 -2.87
CA ILE A 366 -16.43 8.56 -3.05
C ILE A 366 -17.17 9.56 -2.14
N PRO A 367 -16.89 9.67 -0.83
CA PRO A 367 -17.59 10.64 0.02
C PRO A 367 -17.39 12.08 -0.45
N PHE A 368 -16.18 12.42 -0.92
CA PHE A 368 -15.89 13.74 -1.47
C PHE A 368 -16.73 14.03 -2.72
N ALA A 369 -16.84 13.06 -3.64
CA ALA A 369 -17.65 13.21 -4.84
C ALA A 369 -19.15 13.27 -4.55
N ILE A 370 -19.66 12.40 -3.66
CA ILE A 370 -21.07 12.34 -3.27
C ILE A 370 -21.51 13.62 -2.56
N SER A 371 -20.63 14.26 -1.76
CA SER A 371 -20.96 15.50 -1.05
C SER A 371 -21.34 16.67 -1.97
N ARG A 372 -20.97 16.59 -3.25
CA ARG A 372 -21.22 17.62 -4.27
C ARG A 372 -22.49 17.39 -5.08
N VAL A 373 -23.20 16.28 -4.87
CA VAL A 373 -24.39 15.90 -5.65
C VAL A 373 -25.59 15.62 -4.74
N SER A 374 -26.79 15.75 -5.31
CA SER A 374 -28.02 15.40 -4.58
C SER A 374 -28.06 13.90 -4.24
N THR A 375 -28.81 13.55 -3.19
CA THR A 375 -28.98 12.16 -2.71
C THR A 375 -29.48 11.18 -3.78
N ARG A 376 -30.23 11.65 -4.79
CA ARG A 376 -30.70 10.82 -5.92
C ARG A 376 -29.57 10.30 -6.81
N TRP A 377 -28.49 11.07 -6.93
CA TRP A 377 -27.32 10.73 -7.77
C TRP A 377 -26.20 10.05 -6.98
N ALA A 378 -26.31 9.97 -5.65
CA ALA A 378 -25.27 9.41 -4.79
C ALA A 378 -24.91 7.96 -5.14
N LEU A 379 -25.92 7.09 -5.34
CA LEU A 379 -25.68 5.68 -5.66
C LEU A 379 -25.12 5.48 -7.07
N PRO A 380 -25.70 6.03 -8.15
CA PRO A 380 -25.10 5.95 -9.49
C PRO A 380 -23.66 6.47 -9.52
N LEU A 381 -23.37 7.57 -8.81
CA LEU A 381 -22.02 8.13 -8.73
C LEU A 381 -21.05 7.22 -7.99
N ASP A 382 -21.44 6.65 -6.85
CA ASP A 382 -20.67 5.64 -6.09
C ASP A 382 -20.23 4.48 -7.01
N LEU A 383 -21.20 3.86 -7.70
CA LEU A 383 -20.94 2.73 -8.59
C LEU A 383 -20.10 3.12 -9.81
N SER A 384 -20.34 4.32 -10.38
CA SER A 384 -19.58 4.82 -11.53
C SER A 384 -18.11 5.07 -11.17
N ILE A 385 -17.84 5.67 -10.02
CA ILE A 385 -16.46 5.91 -9.54
C ILE A 385 -15.74 4.58 -9.32
N ARG A 386 -16.40 3.60 -8.71
CA ARG A 386 -15.84 2.24 -8.53
C ARG A 386 -15.48 1.59 -9.86
N LEU A 387 -16.39 1.67 -10.84
CA LEU A 387 -16.15 1.13 -12.18
C LEU A 387 -14.95 1.82 -12.85
N VAL A 388 -14.90 3.16 -12.82
CA VAL A 388 -13.79 3.94 -13.40
C VAL A 388 -12.45 3.57 -12.76
N MET A 389 -12.37 3.46 -11.43
CA MET A 389 -11.13 3.10 -10.75
C MET A 389 -10.67 1.68 -11.10
N VAL A 390 -11.58 0.70 -11.15
CA VAL A 390 -11.23 -0.68 -11.56
C VAL A 390 -10.75 -0.70 -13.02
N CYS A 391 -11.49 -0.07 -13.93
CA CYS A 391 -11.09 0.01 -15.33
C CYS A 391 -9.73 0.71 -15.50
N LEU A 392 -9.46 1.77 -14.74
CA LEU A 392 -8.17 2.46 -14.75
C LEU A 392 -7.03 1.53 -14.30
N THR A 393 -7.21 0.81 -13.18
CA THR A 393 -6.17 -0.14 -12.71
C THR A 393 -5.94 -1.29 -13.68
N CYS A 394 -6.99 -1.79 -14.33
CA CYS A 394 -6.88 -2.82 -15.36
C CYS A 394 -6.20 -2.29 -16.62
N LEU A 395 -6.52 -1.07 -17.06
CA LEU A 395 -5.86 -0.42 -18.19
C LEU A 395 -4.36 -0.26 -17.93
N LEU A 396 -3.97 0.22 -16.75
CA LEU A 396 -2.55 0.34 -16.36
C LEU A 396 -1.84 -1.01 -16.34
N ALA A 397 -2.49 -2.07 -15.85
CA ALA A 397 -1.95 -3.43 -15.88
C ALA A 397 -1.76 -3.96 -17.32
N ILE A 398 -2.68 -3.64 -18.24
CA ILE A 398 -2.58 -4.02 -19.66
C ILE A 398 -1.47 -3.23 -20.37
N LEU A 399 -1.34 -1.94 -20.07
CA LEU A 399 -0.28 -1.08 -20.61
C LEU A 399 1.11 -1.55 -20.13
N ILE A 400 1.21 -2.00 -18.88
CA ILE A 400 2.46 -2.46 -18.29
C ILE A 400 2.30 -3.93 -17.82
N PRO A 401 2.33 -4.91 -18.75
CA PRO A 401 2.15 -6.32 -18.42
C PRO A 401 3.44 -6.95 -17.86
N ARG A 402 4.13 -6.23 -16.97
CA ARG A 402 5.43 -6.57 -16.39
C ARG A 402 5.37 -6.37 -14.88
N LEU A 403 5.07 -7.46 -14.17
CA LEU A 403 4.84 -7.45 -12.73
C LEU A 403 5.98 -6.77 -11.96
N ASP A 404 7.22 -7.08 -12.33
CA ASP A 404 8.45 -6.53 -11.74
C ASP A 404 8.53 -5.00 -11.83
N LEU A 405 8.20 -4.45 -13.00
CA LEU A 405 8.24 -3.01 -13.24
C LEU A 405 7.08 -2.27 -12.57
N VAL A 406 5.86 -2.84 -12.59
CA VAL A 406 4.71 -2.24 -11.88
C VAL A 406 4.98 -2.18 -10.39
N ILE A 407 5.49 -3.27 -9.79
CA ILE A 407 5.85 -3.31 -8.37
C ILE A 407 6.89 -2.22 -8.04
N SER A 408 7.96 -2.13 -8.83
CA SER A 408 9.02 -1.16 -8.61
C SER A 408 8.55 0.28 -8.76
N LEU A 409 7.71 0.57 -9.77
CA LEU A 409 7.17 1.91 -10.02
C LEU A 409 6.25 2.36 -8.87
N VAL A 410 5.35 1.50 -8.40
CA VAL A 410 4.45 1.82 -7.27
C VAL A 410 5.27 2.07 -6.01
N GLY A 411 6.23 1.20 -5.70
CA GLY A 411 7.07 1.35 -4.52
C GLY A 411 7.95 2.60 -4.57
N SER A 412 8.55 2.90 -5.73
CA SER A 412 9.40 4.09 -5.91
C SER A 412 8.61 5.40 -5.90
N VAL A 413 7.44 5.48 -6.55
CA VAL A 413 6.65 6.71 -6.63
C VAL A 413 5.91 6.99 -5.32
N SER A 414 4.98 6.10 -4.93
CA SER A 414 4.05 6.39 -3.84
C SER A 414 4.47 5.74 -2.53
N GLY A 415 5.10 4.58 -2.58
CA GLY A 415 5.65 3.89 -1.41
C GLY A 415 6.71 4.74 -0.70
N THR A 416 7.68 5.30 -1.43
CA THR A 416 8.73 6.15 -0.84
C THR A 416 8.18 7.40 -0.18
N ALA A 417 7.22 8.06 -0.81
CA ALA A 417 6.61 9.28 -0.30
C ALA A 417 5.96 9.02 1.07
N LEU A 418 5.13 7.98 1.17
CA LEU A 418 4.42 7.63 2.38
C LEU A 418 5.31 7.01 3.46
N ALA A 419 6.29 6.19 3.07
CA ALA A 419 7.07 5.40 4.03
C ALA A 419 8.34 6.11 4.50
N LEU A 420 9.00 6.89 3.64
CA LEU A 420 10.34 7.44 3.91
C LEU A 420 10.40 8.98 3.90
N ILE A 421 9.60 9.65 3.09
CA ILE A 421 9.68 11.12 2.96
C ILE A 421 8.83 11.81 4.02
N ILE A 422 7.54 11.45 4.09
CA ILE A 422 6.55 12.15 4.93
C ILE A 422 6.79 11.91 6.44
N PRO A 423 7.06 10.70 6.95
CA PRO A 423 7.18 10.49 8.40
C PRO A 423 8.31 11.30 9.05
N PRO A 424 9.55 11.36 8.50
CA PRO A 424 10.59 12.21 9.07
C PRO A 424 10.24 13.70 9.05
N LEU A 425 9.63 14.20 7.96
CA LEU A 425 9.14 15.58 7.90
C LEU A 425 8.03 15.83 8.92
N LEU A 426 7.20 14.82 9.19
CA LEU A 426 6.19 14.86 10.24
C LEU A 426 6.80 14.91 11.64
N GLU A 427 7.87 14.16 11.92
CA GLU A 427 8.59 14.26 13.22
C GLU A 427 9.10 15.69 13.41
N VAL A 428 9.78 16.22 12.39
CA VAL A 428 10.32 17.57 12.42
C VAL A 428 9.23 18.60 12.67
N THR A 429 8.13 18.55 11.92
CA THR A 429 7.05 19.54 12.05
C THR A 429 6.31 19.43 13.39
N THR A 430 6.13 18.22 13.90
CA THR A 430 5.42 17.95 15.16
C THR A 430 6.20 18.38 16.39
N PHE A 431 7.51 18.13 16.44
CA PHE A 431 8.33 18.34 17.64
C PHE A 431 9.25 19.56 17.57
N TYR A 432 9.23 20.34 16.48
CA TYR A 432 10.10 21.51 16.30
C TYR A 432 10.11 22.47 17.51
N SER A 433 8.92 22.81 18.03
CA SER A 433 8.77 23.76 19.14
C SER A 433 9.30 23.25 20.48
N GLU A 434 9.55 21.95 20.62
CA GLU A 434 10.00 21.32 21.88
C GLU A 434 11.54 21.26 21.99
N GLY A 435 12.27 21.80 21.02
CA GLY A 435 13.74 21.80 21.03
C GLY A 435 14.32 20.43 20.66
N MET A 436 14.08 20.00 19.42
CA MET A 436 14.60 18.72 18.93
C MET A 436 16.13 18.66 18.95
N SER A 437 16.67 17.46 19.24
CA SER A 437 18.11 17.25 19.16
C SER A 437 18.61 17.42 17.71
N PRO A 438 19.79 18.03 17.49
CA PRO A 438 20.37 18.14 16.15
C PRO A 438 20.55 16.79 15.44
N LEU A 439 20.81 15.73 16.22
CA LEU A 439 20.94 14.36 15.71
C LEU A 439 19.62 13.83 15.14
N THR A 440 18.49 14.11 15.79
CA THR A 440 17.16 13.72 15.28
C THR A 440 16.87 14.40 13.95
N ILE A 441 17.11 15.72 13.87
CA ILE A 441 16.90 16.49 12.63
C ILE A 441 17.78 15.97 11.51
N PHE A 442 19.06 15.70 11.77
CA PHE A 442 19.98 15.16 10.78
C PHE A 442 19.54 13.78 10.28
N LYS A 443 19.18 12.88 11.21
CA LYS A 443 18.65 11.54 10.89
C LYS A 443 17.38 11.64 10.04
N ASP A 444 16.44 12.52 10.39
CA ASP A 444 15.20 12.72 9.64
C ASP A 444 15.45 13.28 8.25
N ALA A 445 16.34 14.27 8.12
CA ALA A 445 16.74 14.83 6.84
C ALA A 445 17.40 13.77 5.95
N LEU A 446 18.29 12.94 6.52
CA LEU A 446 18.96 11.86 5.78
C LEU A 446 17.96 10.83 5.24
N ILE A 447 17.02 10.38 6.07
CA ILE A 447 15.99 9.41 5.64
C ILE A 447 15.10 10.01 4.55
N SER A 448 14.67 11.27 4.72
CA SER A 448 13.80 11.95 3.75
C SER A 448 14.52 12.18 2.41
N ILE A 449 15.80 12.57 2.43
CA ILE A 449 16.64 12.70 1.23
C ILE A 449 16.83 11.35 0.55
N LEU A 450 17.12 10.27 1.30
CA LEU A 450 17.21 8.93 0.74
C LEU A 450 15.90 8.50 0.08
N GLY A 451 14.76 8.81 0.72
CA GLY A 451 13.43 8.60 0.15
C GLY A 451 13.23 9.37 -1.15
N PHE A 452 13.62 10.64 -1.20
CA PHE A 452 13.49 11.48 -2.39
C PHE A 452 14.41 11.05 -3.54
N VAL A 453 15.66 10.67 -3.25
CA VAL A 453 16.56 10.07 -4.24
C VAL A 453 15.98 8.76 -4.77
N GLY A 454 15.47 7.91 -3.88
CA GLY A 454 14.79 6.67 -4.23
C GLY A 454 13.55 6.89 -5.11
N PHE A 455 12.79 7.95 -4.83
CA PHE A 455 11.65 8.38 -5.66
C PHE A 455 12.10 8.73 -7.07
N VAL A 456 13.04 9.67 -7.22
CA VAL A 456 13.48 10.16 -8.53
C VAL A 456 14.16 9.06 -9.33
N VAL A 457 15.17 8.40 -8.74
CA VAL A 457 16.00 7.41 -9.45
C VAL A 457 15.23 6.12 -9.70
N GLY A 458 14.40 5.68 -8.74
CA GLY A 458 13.55 4.49 -8.90
C GLY A 458 12.51 4.68 -10.01
N THR A 459 11.84 5.83 -10.03
CA THR A 459 10.88 6.16 -11.09
C THR A 459 11.56 6.24 -12.45
N TYR A 460 12.70 6.95 -12.54
CA TYR A 460 13.46 7.07 -13.78
C TYR A 460 13.87 5.70 -14.32
N GLN A 461 14.43 4.83 -13.48
CA GLN A 461 14.90 3.52 -13.91
C GLN A 461 13.74 2.60 -14.33
N ALA A 462 12.61 2.63 -13.61
CA ALA A 462 11.43 1.86 -13.99
C ALA A 462 10.89 2.30 -15.36
N LEU A 463 10.84 3.61 -15.62
CA LEU A 463 10.39 4.15 -16.91
C LEU A 463 11.39 3.87 -18.05
N ASP A 464 12.70 3.99 -17.80
CA ASP A 464 13.74 3.66 -18.78
C ASP A 464 13.68 2.18 -19.21
N GLU A 465 13.45 1.27 -18.25
CA GLU A 465 13.29 -0.16 -18.55
C GLU A 465 11.98 -0.45 -19.30
N LEU A 466 10.91 0.29 -19.02
CA LEU A 466 9.65 0.20 -19.76
C LEU A 466 9.83 0.60 -21.24
N LEU A 467 10.49 1.73 -21.50
CA LEU A 467 10.72 2.21 -22.87
C LEU A 467 11.59 1.25 -23.69
N LYS A 468 12.68 0.72 -23.11
CA LYS A 468 13.53 -0.28 -23.77
C LYS A 468 12.78 -1.57 -24.10
N SER A 469 11.83 -1.95 -23.24
CA SER A 469 11.02 -3.15 -23.48
C SER A 469 10.07 -2.96 -24.68
N GLU A 470 9.54 -1.75 -24.92
CA GLU A 470 8.71 -1.46 -26.09
C GLU A 470 9.52 -1.49 -27.39
N ASP A 471 10.74 -0.94 -27.41
CA ASP A 471 11.61 -0.96 -28.60
C ASP A 471 11.98 -2.38 -29.05
N SER A 472 11.98 -3.36 -28.13
CA SER A 472 12.20 -4.77 -28.45
C SER A 472 10.97 -5.50 -29.00
N HIS A 473 9.78 -4.91 -28.87
CA HIS A 473 8.55 -5.37 -29.50
C HIS A 473 7.95 -4.26 -30.37
N PRO A 474 8.59 -3.89 -31.50
CA PRO A 474 7.89 -3.10 -32.49
C PRO A 474 6.67 -3.92 -32.91
N PHE A 475 5.49 -3.29 -32.86
CA PHE A 475 4.24 -3.81 -33.39
C PHE A 475 4.50 -4.52 -34.72
N SER A 476 4.65 -5.85 -34.70
CA SER A 476 4.53 -6.69 -35.88
C SER A 476 3.05 -6.82 -36.20
N ASN A 477 2.45 -5.67 -36.53
CA ASN A 477 1.22 -5.57 -37.28
C ASN A 477 1.61 -5.10 -38.68
N SER A 478 2.20 -6.00 -39.44
CA SER A 478 2.00 -5.99 -40.89
C SER A 478 1.20 -7.22 -41.22
N THR A 479 -0.11 -7.09 -40.97
CA THR A 479 -1.17 -7.96 -41.46
C THR A 479 -1.00 -8.12 -42.97
N THR A 480 -0.29 -9.14 -43.42
CA THR A 480 -0.29 -9.52 -44.83
C THR A 480 -1.49 -10.44 -45.02
N PHE A 481 -2.65 -9.82 -45.24
CA PHE A 481 -3.75 -10.47 -45.94
C PHE A 481 -3.24 -10.80 -47.36
N VAL A 482 -2.82 -12.04 -47.59
CA VAL A 482 -2.65 -12.57 -48.95
C VAL A 482 -3.57 -13.77 -49.12
N ARG A 483 -4.74 -13.42 -49.67
CA ARG A 483 -5.66 -14.15 -50.54
C ARG A 483 -6.06 -15.58 -50.20
#